data_AF-A0A0L8KWZ9-F1
#
_entry.id   AF-A0A0L8KWZ9-F1
#
_cell.length_a   1.000
_cell.length_b   1.000
_cell.length_c   1.000
_cell.angle_alpha   90.00
_cell.angle_beta   90.00
_cell.angle_gamma   90.00
#
_symmetry.space_group_name_H-M   'P 1'
#
loop_
_entity.id
_entity.type
_entity.pdbx_description
1 polymer ?
#
loop_
_entity_poly.entity_id
_entity_poly.type
_entity_poly.pdbx_seq_one_letter_code
_entity_poly.pdbx_strand_id
1 'polypeptide(L)'
;MRRPVALRLHAALATMALAAVTGVVLTMPEASAATGGVTGYATQNGGTTGGAGGTTVRATTGTAIHAALCGRASSSTPITIEVEGTINHANTAKVSGDSCNTAAGVIELKQISNVTLVGVGSGAVFDQLGIHLRDASNIIIQNVTVRNVKKSGSPTSNGGDAIGMESTVRNVWVDHTTLEASGGESEGFDGLFDMKDNTQYVTLSYSILRNSGRGGLVGSSETDLSNSFVTYHHNLYQNIDSRAPLLRGGVAHMYNNHYLSLNESGINSRAGARARVDDNYFEDSKDVLGTFYTDAAGYWQVSGNIYDNVSWSSRGTENNPAGPDPQSNTTVTIPYAFSPDAASCVPGVVSRTAGAGRGLLVSDGSCSPQTPSPTPTPTPTPTPTPTPTPTTPTTPPSTTPPGGTNLSIGAGSDGSSKADGTSYGNVRDGSLSTYWSPAGTTGSVSIKWASPTAVSTVVIKEASGAAGRIGSWRVLNADTGAVLTSGSGAGVITFARTALSKVTFEITGSTGTPQVAEFETYA
;
A
#
# COMPACT_ATOMS: atom_id res chain seq x y z
N MET A 1 -66.68 55.58 52.52
CA MET A 1 -67.93 54.85 52.21
C MET A 1 -67.58 53.62 51.39
N ARG A 2 -68.23 52.49 51.69
CA ARG A 2 -68.23 51.18 51.00
C ARG A 2 -66.96 50.29 51.11
N ARG A 3 -67.14 49.18 51.84
CA ARG A 3 -66.35 47.92 51.96
C ARG A 3 -66.65 46.96 50.76
N PRO A 4 -66.15 45.70 50.66
CA PRO A 4 -64.82 45.06 50.88
C PRO A 4 -64.42 43.98 49.79
N VAL A 5 -63.40 43.13 50.09
CA VAL A 5 -63.03 41.77 49.54
C VAL A 5 -62.32 41.75 48.16
N ALA A 6 -61.29 40.95 47.81
CA ALA A 6 -60.89 39.60 48.22
C ALA A 6 -59.40 39.25 47.93
N LEU A 7 -58.93 38.21 48.64
CA LEU A 7 -57.70 37.41 48.49
C LEU A 7 -57.34 37.01 47.03
N ARG A 8 -56.03 36.82 46.74
CA ARG A 8 -55.40 35.48 46.62
C ARG A 8 -53.91 35.55 46.25
N LEU A 9 -53.08 34.87 47.06
CA LEU A 9 -51.69 34.50 46.75
C LEU A 9 -51.60 33.76 45.41
N HIS A 10 -50.56 34.04 44.61
CA HIS A 10 -50.08 33.14 43.57
C HIS A 10 -48.58 32.91 43.73
N ALA A 11 -48.23 31.63 43.69
CA ALA A 11 -46.94 31.03 43.98
C ALA A 11 -45.89 31.30 42.90
N ALA A 12 -44.63 31.40 43.34
CA ALA A 12 -43.46 31.39 42.49
C ALA A 12 -43.22 29.96 41.94
N LEU A 13 -43.19 29.82 40.62
CA LEU A 13 -42.71 28.64 39.92
C LEU A 13 -41.30 28.94 39.39
N ALA A 14 -40.29 28.33 40.02
CA ALA A 14 -38.94 28.25 39.49
C ALA A 14 -38.83 27.00 38.62
N THR A 15 -38.74 27.17 37.31
CA THR A 15 -38.45 26.11 36.35
C THR A 15 -36.96 25.74 36.43
N MET A 16 -36.67 24.56 37.00
CA MET A 16 -35.39 23.87 36.79
C MET A 16 -35.34 23.31 35.37
N ALA A 17 -34.43 23.82 34.54
CA ALA A 17 -34.04 23.17 33.29
C ALA A 17 -32.88 22.21 33.58
N LEU A 18 -33.16 20.91 33.57
CA LEU A 18 -32.14 19.87 33.63
C LEU A 18 -31.58 19.68 32.21
N ALA A 19 -30.40 20.26 31.93
CA ALA A 19 -29.68 20.02 30.69
C ALA A 19 -29.04 18.62 30.75
N ALA A 20 -29.68 17.63 30.13
CA ALA A 20 -29.06 16.35 29.86
C ALA A 20 -27.99 16.54 28.78
N VAL A 21 -26.72 16.61 29.19
CA VAL A 21 -25.59 16.54 28.27
C VAL A 21 -25.45 15.08 27.82
N THR A 22 -26.17 14.71 26.76
CA THR A 22 -25.85 13.50 26.01
C THR A 22 -24.55 13.75 25.26
N GLY A 23 -23.43 13.35 25.88
CA GLY A 23 -22.16 13.24 25.17
C GLY A 23 -22.29 12.20 24.07
N VAL A 24 -22.49 12.67 22.84
CA VAL A 24 -22.29 11.82 21.65
C VAL A 24 -20.80 11.56 21.60
N VAL A 25 -20.38 10.39 22.08
CA VAL A 25 -19.06 9.85 21.78
C VAL A 25 -19.12 9.50 20.29
N LEU A 26 -18.66 10.42 19.44
CA LEU A 26 -18.29 10.09 18.07
C LEU A 26 -17.13 9.11 18.18
N THR A 27 -17.43 7.82 18.07
CA THR A 27 -16.40 6.80 17.81
C THR A 27 -15.85 7.10 16.42
N MET A 28 -14.80 7.92 16.36
CA MET A 28 -14.00 7.99 15.15
C MET A 28 -13.38 6.61 14.95
N PRO A 29 -13.46 6.02 13.74
CA PRO A 29 -12.72 4.80 13.46
C PRO A 29 -11.25 5.08 13.76
N GLU A 30 -10.65 4.33 14.67
CA GLU A 30 -9.20 4.31 14.79
C GLU A 30 -8.67 3.77 13.45
N ALA A 31 -7.97 4.63 12.71
CA ALA A 31 -7.28 4.19 11.50
C ALA A 31 -6.15 3.23 11.93
N SER A 32 -6.41 1.93 11.84
CA SER A 32 -5.37 0.90 11.85
C SER A 32 -4.72 0.85 10.47
N ALA A 33 -3.42 0.59 10.38
CA ALA A 33 -2.72 0.38 9.11
C ALA A 33 -3.45 -0.69 8.28
N ALA A 34 -4.03 -0.29 7.15
CA ALA A 34 -4.70 -1.20 6.24
C ALA A 34 -3.65 -1.80 5.29
N THR A 35 -3.01 -2.89 5.69
CA THR A 35 -2.00 -3.57 4.87
C THR A 35 -2.61 -4.41 3.74
N GLY A 36 -3.94 -4.50 3.65
CA GLY A 36 -4.68 -5.31 2.68
C GLY A 36 -4.98 -4.68 1.30
N GLY A 37 -4.42 -3.52 0.93
CA GLY A 37 -4.88 -2.71 -0.21
C GLY A 37 -3.84 -2.22 -1.21
N VAL A 38 -2.62 -2.75 -1.23
CA VAL A 38 -1.56 -2.29 -2.16
C VAL A 38 -1.95 -2.60 -3.61
N THR A 39 -1.78 -1.62 -4.50
CA THR A 39 -2.11 -1.70 -5.93
C THR A 39 -0.93 -1.23 -6.78
N GLY A 40 -1.10 -1.26 -8.11
CA GLY A 40 -0.12 -0.69 -9.03
C GLY A 40 1.19 -1.46 -9.05
N TYR A 41 2.25 -0.77 -9.48
CA TYR A 41 3.59 -1.35 -9.58
C TYR A 41 4.20 -1.71 -8.22
N ALA A 42 3.70 -1.17 -7.10
CA ALA A 42 4.15 -1.56 -5.76
C ALA A 42 3.78 -3.01 -5.41
N THR A 43 2.83 -3.62 -6.12
CA THR A 43 2.50 -5.06 -6.02
C THR A 43 3.50 -5.99 -6.69
N GLN A 44 4.32 -5.44 -7.59
CA GLN A 44 5.27 -6.20 -8.39
C GLN A 44 6.58 -6.40 -7.60
N ASN A 45 7.55 -7.12 -8.18
CA ASN A 45 8.87 -7.33 -7.55
C ASN A 45 8.80 -7.89 -6.11
N GLY A 46 7.90 -8.85 -5.86
CA GLY A 46 7.69 -9.43 -4.53
C GLY A 46 6.69 -8.68 -3.64
N GLY A 47 6.19 -7.52 -4.09
CA GLY A 47 5.15 -6.76 -3.42
C GLY A 47 5.66 -5.78 -2.36
N THR A 48 4.73 -5.06 -1.75
CA THR A 48 4.99 -4.10 -0.66
C THR A 48 4.08 -4.45 0.51
N THR A 49 4.67 -4.74 1.67
CA THR A 49 3.99 -5.09 2.92
C THR A 49 4.36 -4.13 4.06
N GLY A 50 5.36 -3.26 3.87
CA GLY A 50 5.84 -2.32 4.86
C GLY A 50 6.27 -3.02 6.15
N GLY A 51 5.74 -2.54 7.27
CA GLY A 51 5.96 -3.05 8.62
C GLY A 51 5.15 -4.27 9.03
N ALA A 52 4.38 -4.88 8.12
CA ALA A 52 3.52 -6.01 8.46
C ALA A 52 4.30 -7.18 9.09
N GLY A 53 3.73 -7.81 10.11
CA GLY A 53 4.38 -8.88 10.89
C GLY A 53 5.42 -8.37 11.91
N GLY A 54 5.65 -7.06 11.97
CA GLY A 54 6.53 -6.41 12.93
C GLY A 54 5.83 -5.90 14.18
N THR A 55 6.59 -5.20 15.01
CA THR A 55 6.02 -4.45 16.14
C THR A 55 5.25 -3.23 15.63
N THR A 56 4.21 -2.85 16.36
CA THR A 56 3.51 -1.58 16.16
C THR A 56 3.83 -0.66 17.34
N VAL A 57 4.24 0.57 17.05
CA VAL A 57 4.60 1.57 18.07
C VAL A 57 3.97 2.91 17.72
N ARG A 58 3.72 3.73 18.75
CA ARG A 58 3.21 5.09 18.58
C ARG A 58 4.32 6.12 18.66
N ALA A 59 4.25 7.15 17.82
CA ALA A 59 5.17 8.27 17.81
C ALA A 59 4.43 9.61 17.68
N THR A 60 4.74 10.56 18.56
CA THR A 60 4.19 11.93 18.54
C THR A 60 5.24 13.00 18.24
N THR A 61 6.48 12.59 17.98
CA THR A 61 7.62 13.46 17.64
C THR A 61 8.52 12.76 16.63
N GLY A 62 9.30 13.51 15.86
CA GLY A 62 10.24 12.91 14.91
C GLY A 62 11.36 12.15 15.60
N THR A 63 11.72 12.58 16.81
CA THR A 63 12.68 11.85 17.66
C THR A 63 12.13 10.48 18.06
N ALA A 64 10.83 10.36 18.34
CA ALA A 64 10.19 9.08 18.63
C ALA A 64 10.13 8.18 17.39
N ILE A 65 9.92 8.75 16.19
CA ILE A 65 10.05 8.01 14.92
C ILE A 65 11.48 7.46 14.78
N HIS A 66 12.50 8.29 14.96
CA HIS A 66 13.89 7.84 14.91
C HIS A 66 14.20 6.76 15.96
N ALA A 67 13.74 6.93 17.19
CA ALA A 67 13.90 5.93 18.25
C ALA A 67 13.24 4.60 17.88
N ALA A 68 12.04 4.63 17.29
CA ALA A 68 11.36 3.43 16.79
C ALA A 68 12.18 2.73 15.71
N LEU A 69 12.73 3.47 14.74
CA LEU A 69 13.56 2.90 13.67
C LEU A 69 14.86 2.28 14.20
N CYS A 70 15.53 2.97 15.13
CA CYS A 70 16.81 2.55 15.73
C CYS A 70 16.67 1.48 16.81
N GLY A 71 15.47 1.29 17.39
CA GLY A 71 15.19 0.31 18.43
C GLY A 71 14.93 -1.10 17.91
N ARG A 72 15.01 -1.30 16.59
CA ARG A 72 14.76 -2.60 15.95
C ARG A 72 15.99 -3.50 16.00
N ALA A 73 15.78 -4.81 15.95
CA ALA A 73 16.86 -5.80 15.98
C ALA A 73 17.82 -5.70 14.79
N SER A 74 17.32 -5.28 13.62
CA SER A 74 18.11 -5.01 12.42
C SER A 74 17.42 -3.95 11.56
N SER A 75 18.12 -3.38 10.58
CA SER A 75 17.55 -2.41 9.64
C SER A 75 16.42 -2.98 8.76
N SER A 76 16.33 -4.32 8.69
CA SER A 76 15.31 -5.08 7.97
C SER A 76 14.22 -5.67 8.87
N THR A 77 14.26 -5.46 10.18
CA THR A 77 13.19 -5.95 11.06
C THR A 77 11.92 -5.14 10.82
N PRO A 78 10.76 -5.77 10.52
CA PRO A 78 9.55 -5.02 10.20
C PRO A 78 9.05 -4.15 11.37
N ILE A 79 8.55 -2.95 11.07
CA ILE A 79 7.92 -2.06 12.06
C ILE A 79 6.79 -1.24 11.46
N THR A 80 5.68 -1.12 12.21
CA THR A 80 4.63 -0.13 11.94
C THR A 80 4.74 0.99 12.97
N ILE A 81 4.86 2.22 12.51
CA ILE A 81 4.96 3.41 13.32
C ILE A 81 3.67 4.22 13.10
N GLU A 82 2.79 4.17 14.09
CA GLU A 82 1.57 4.97 14.17
C GLU A 82 1.94 6.37 14.64
N VAL A 83 1.78 7.35 13.76
CA VAL A 83 2.13 8.74 14.00
C VAL A 83 0.87 9.53 14.36
N GLU A 84 0.95 10.33 15.41
CA GLU A 84 -0.15 11.20 15.82
C GLU A 84 0.38 12.59 16.23
N GLY A 85 -0.31 13.63 15.77
CA GLY A 85 0.07 15.02 16.03
C GLY A 85 1.07 15.59 15.03
N THR A 86 1.75 16.66 15.43
CA THR A 86 2.63 17.43 14.54
C THR A 86 4.09 17.06 14.75
N ILE A 87 4.73 16.62 13.66
CA ILE A 87 6.17 16.38 13.55
C ILE A 87 6.79 17.58 12.86
N ASN A 88 7.86 18.14 13.42
CA ASN A 88 8.55 19.31 12.88
C ASN A 88 10.04 19.29 13.25
N HIS A 89 10.81 20.27 12.78
CA HIS A 89 12.25 20.32 13.06
C HIS A 89 12.58 20.34 14.56
N ALA A 90 11.80 21.06 15.37
CA ALA A 90 12.08 21.24 16.80
C ALA A 90 11.93 19.96 17.62
N ASN A 91 11.07 19.03 17.18
CA ASN A 91 10.85 17.75 17.85
C ASN A 91 11.51 16.55 17.14
N THR A 92 12.44 16.82 16.20
CA THR A 92 13.13 15.80 15.40
C THR A 92 14.64 15.85 15.65
N ALA A 93 15.11 15.20 16.71
CA ALA A 93 16.53 15.00 17.00
C ALA A 93 17.05 13.70 16.35
N LYS A 94 18.36 13.66 16.08
CA LYS A 94 19.03 12.44 15.62
C LYS A 94 18.99 11.38 16.71
N VAL A 95 18.72 10.13 16.30
CA VAL A 95 18.93 8.93 17.13
C VAL A 95 19.89 8.00 16.40
N SER A 96 20.80 7.36 17.13
CA SER A 96 21.76 6.42 16.56
C SER A 96 21.47 5.00 17.06
N GLY A 97 21.65 4.01 16.20
CA GLY A 97 21.54 2.58 16.51
C GLY A 97 21.91 1.75 15.28
N ASP A 98 22.17 0.46 15.47
CA ASP A 98 22.66 -0.42 14.39
C ASP A 98 21.62 -0.69 13.30
N SER A 99 20.34 -0.38 13.55
CA SER A 99 19.21 -0.63 12.66
C SER A 99 18.69 0.62 11.93
N CYS A 100 19.40 1.75 12.00
CA CYS A 100 18.94 3.01 11.42
C CYS A 100 20.10 3.92 10.96
N ASN A 101 19.80 4.82 10.02
CA ASN A 101 20.66 5.93 9.64
C ASN A 101 19.81 7.21 9.62
N THR A 102 19.85 7.99 10.71
CA THR A 102 18.99 9.18 10.88
C THR A 102 19.79 10.47 11.01
N ALA A 103 19.14 11.59 10.74
CA ALA A 103 19.67 12.94 10.91
C ALA A 103 18.67 13.82 11.69
N ALA A 104 19.15 14.86 12.35
CA ALA A 104 18.28 15.81 13.03
C ALA A 104 17.56 16.70 12.01
N GLY A 105 16.33 17.13 12.33
CA GLY A 105 15.57 18.09 11.52
C GLY A 105 15.04 17.55 10.19
N VAL A 106 15.03 16.23 9.98
CA VAL A 106 14.49 15.53 8.80
C VAL A 106 14.03 14.13 9.19
N ILE A 107 13.07 13.55 8.47
CA ILE A 107 12.72 12.13 8.58
C ILE A 107 13.36 11.38 7.41
N GLU A 108 14.34 10.54 7.70
CA GLU A 108 15.01 9.72 6.69
C GLU A 108 14.77 8.22 6.94
N LEU A 109 14.25 7.55 5.92
CA LEU A 109 14.22 6.10 5.81
C LEU A 109 15.40 5.71 4.92
N LYS A 110 16.58 5.62 5.52
CA LYS A 110 17.85 5.40 4.82
C LYS A 110 18.47 4.05 5.16
N GLN A 111 18.89 3.30 4.13
CA GLN A 111 19.54 1.98 4.26
C GLN A 111 18.71 0.99 5.08
N ILE A 112 17.42 0.95 4.76
CA ILE A 112 16.39 0.40 5.63
C ILE A 112 15.33 -0.34 4.84
N SER A 113 14.68 -1.31 5.47
CA SER A 113 13.50 -1.93 4.88
C SER A 113 12.42 -2.27 5.89
N ASN A 114 11.24 -2.60 5.35
CA ASN A 114 10.09 -3.13 6.08
C ASN A 114 9.52 -2.11 7.09
N VAL A 115 9.15 -0.92 6.61
CA VAL A 115 8.65 0.16 7.47
C VAL A 115 7.28 0.61 6.97
N THR A 116 6.32 0.73 7.89
CA THR A 116 5.09 1.49 7.68
C THR A 116 5.11 2.74 8.56
N LEU A 117 4.95 3.91 7.95
CA LEU A 117 4.61 5.16 8.64
C LEU A 117 3.14 5.47 8.36
N VAL A 118 2.29 5.46 9.38
CA VAL A 118 0.85 5.67 9.21
C VAL A 118 0.31 6.74 10.16
N GLY A 119 -0.45 7.71 9.66
CA GLY A 119 -1.15 8.67 10.51
C GLY A 119 -2.36 8.03 11.21
N VAL A 120 -2.52 8.27 12.50
CA VAL A 120 -3.64 7.74 13.31
C VAL A 120 -4.28 8.82 14.18
N GLY A 121 -5.38 8.49 14.85
CA GLY A 121 -6.04 9.37 15.82
C GLY A 121 -6.46 10.70 15.20
N SER A 122 -6.01 11.81 15.78
CA SER A 122 -6.27 13.16 15.26
C SER A 122 -5.56 13.51 13.93
N GLY A 123 -4.74 12.58 13.40
CA GLY A 123 -3.96 12.74 12.19
C GLY A 123 -2.47 13.00 12.46
N ALA A 124 -1.64 12.79 11.44
CA ALA A 124 -0.21 13.07 11.47
C ALA A 124 0.13 14.20 10.50
N VAL A 125 0.76 15.26 10.99
CA VAL A 125 1.21 16.40 10.19
C VAL A 125 2.71 16.53 10.30
N PHE A 126 3.42 16.39 9.19
CA PHE A 126 4.83 16.73 9.05
C PHE A 126 4.91 18.16 8.55
N ASP A 127 5.07 19.09 9.48
CA ASP A 127 5.06 20.52 9.22
C ASP A 127 6.47 21.02 8.92
N GLN A 128 6.67 21.48 7.69
CA GLN A 128 7.95 21.92 7.14
C GLN A 128 9.02 20.82 7.07
N LEU A 129 8.61 19.57 7.31
CA LEU A 129 9.49 18.41 7.47
C LEU A 129 9.22 17.36 6.39
N GLY A 130 10.11 17.19 5.42
CA GLY A 130 9.99 16.16 4.38
C GLY A 130 10.34 14.76 4.89
N ILE A 131 9.85 13.75 4.16
CA ILE A 131 10.16 12.34 4.38
C ILE A 131 11.03 11.85 3.20
N HIS A 132 12.26 11.42 3.48
CA HIS A 132 13.21 11.01 2.45
C HIS A 132 13.52 9.52 2.52
N LEU A 133 13.41 8.82 1.39
CA LEU A 133 13.80 7.43 1.24
C LEU A 133 15.12 7.35 0.48
N ARG A 134 16.10 6.65 1.04
CA ARG A 134 17.42 6.46 0.42
C ARG A 134 17.91 5.04 0.59
N ASP A 135 18.21 4.32 -0.49
CA ASP A 135 18.62 2.91 -0.41
C ASP A 135 17.66 2.10 0.48
N ALA A 136 16.36 2.24 0.18
CA ALA A 136 15.28 1.76 1.01
C ALA A 136 14.35 0.84 0.23
N SER A 137 13.77 -0.15 0.91
CA SER A 137 12.82 -1.06 0.28
C SER A 137 11.67 -1.50 1.15
N ASN A 138 10.55 -1.85 0.52
CA ASN A 138 9.35 -2.31 1.21
C ASN A 138 8.84 -1.29 2.25
N ILE A 139 8.44 -0.12 1.76
CA ILE A 139 8.03 1.02 2.59
C ILE A 139 6.58 1.39 2.29
N ILE A 140 5.80 1.62 3.35
CA ILE A 140 4.45 2.18 3.27
C ILE A 140 4.43 3.54 3.98
N ILE A 141 3.90 4.56 3.33
CA ILE A 141 3.59 5.87 3.94
C ILE A 141 2.11 6.14 3.70
N GLN A 142 1.31 6.17 4.76
CA GLN A 142 -0.14 6.22 4.64
C GLN A 142 -0.80 7.24 5.59
N ASN A 143 -1.85 7.92 5.16
CA ASN A 143 -2.67 8.79 6.02
C ASN A 143 -1.91 9.96 6.68
N VAL A 144 -0.84 10.46 6.07
CA VAL A 144 -0.04 11.58 6.60
C VAL A 144 -0.24 12.85 5.79
N THR A 145 -0.18 14.00 6.44
CA THR A 145 -0.03 15.30 5.76
C THR A 145 1.42 15.73 5.83
N VAL A 146 2.04 16.08 4.71
CA VAL A 146 3.37 16.70 4.65
C VAL A 146 3.23 18.05 3.98
N ARG A 147 3.66 19.12 4.64
CA ARG A 147 3.43 20.47 4.13
C ARG A 147 4.63 21.40 4.26
N ASN A 148 4.74 22.33 3.31
CA ASN A 148 5.61 23.50 3.35
C ASN A 148 7.09 23.18 3.58
N VAL A 149 7.56 22.12 2.95
CA VAL A 149 8.94 21.63 3.04
C VAL A 149 9.88 22.55 2.27
N LYS A 150 10.85 23.17 2.95
CA LYS A 150 11.72 24.18 2.32
C LYS A 150 12.93 23.55 1.64
N LYS A 151 13.17 23.96 0.40
CA LYS A 151 14.39 23.65 -0.35
C LYS A 151 15.58 24.46 0.16
N SER A 152 15.34 25.71 0.50
CA SER A 152 16.35 26.67 0.95
C SER A 152 15.72 27.73 1.85
N GLY A 153 16.55 28.43 2.61
CA GLY A 153 16.10 29.51 3.49
C GLY A 153 15.40 29.05 4.76
N SER A 154 14.53 29.92 5.28
CA SER A 154 13.85 29.80 6.58
C SER A 154 12.50 29.07 6.44
N PRO A 155 12.06 28.29 7.45
CA PRO A 155 12.70 28.10 8.76
C PRO A 155 13.93 27.18 8.75
N THR A 156 13.85 26.05 8.06
CA THR A 156 15.00 25.13 7.87
C THR A 156 14.85 24.41 6.54
N SER A 157 15.93 24.33 5.76
CA SER A 157 15.98 23.49 4.55
C SER A 157 16.15 22.01 4.89
N ASN A 158 15.42 21.16 4.19
CA ASN A 158 15.52 19.69 4.25
C ASN A 158 15.38 19.08 2.85
N GLY A 159 15.89 19.77 1.83
CA GLY A 159 15.89 19.32 0.44
C GLY A 159 14.65 19.72 -0.36
N GLY A 160 13.58 20.20 0.28
CA GLY A 160 12.42 20.80 -0.39
C GLY A 160 11.33 19.83 -0.86
N ASP A 161 11.66 18.55 -0.99
CA ASP A 161 10.71 17.52 -1.41
C ASP A 161 9.81 17.09 -0.25
N ALA A 162 8.48 17.11 -0.42
CA ALA A 162 7.56 16.63 0.61
C ALA A 162 7.78 15.13 0.89
N ILE A 163 7.81 14.32 -0.18
CA ILE A 163 8.35 12.96 -0.14
C ILE A 163 9.36 12.81 -1.28
N GLY A 164 10.62 12.59 -0.92
CA GLY A 164 11.72 12.38 -1.86
C GLY A 164 12.25 10.95 -1.80
N MET A 165 12.58 10.37 -2.95
CA MET A 165 13.15 9.02 -3.07
C MET A 165 14.37 9.04 -3.97
N GLU A 166 15.49 8.50 -3.51
CA GLU A 166 16.69 8.38 -4.33
C GLU A 166 17.60 7.22 -3.93
N SER A 167 18.54 6.88 -4.81
CA SER A 167 19.56 5.85 -4.60
C SER A 167 18.99 4.46 -4.35
N THR A 168 18.49 3.83 -5.42
CA THR A 168 18.07 2.41 -5.42
C THR A 168 16.91 2.12 -4.46
N VAL A 169 15.87 2.95 -4.46
CA VAL A 169 14.63 2.69 -3.72
C VAL A 169 13.74 1.67 -4.45
N ARG A 170 13.16 0.70 -3.72
CA ARG A 170 12.31 -0.36 -4.29
C ARG A 170 11.02 -0.57 -3.51
N ASN A 171 9.91 -0.86 -4.18
CA ASN A 171 8.67 -1.33 -3.54
C ASN A 171 8.17 -0.36 -2.46
N VAL A 172 7.62 0.77 -2.93
CA VAL A 172 7.10 1.83 -2.06
C VAL A 172 5.64 2.08 -2.39
N TRP A 173 4.80 2.11 -1.36
CA TRP A 173 3.41 2.51 -1.47
C TRP A 173 3.15 3.75 -0.63
N VAL A 174 2.84 4.86 -1.31
CA VAL A 174 2.43 6.11 -0.68
C VAL A 174 0.95 6.30 -0.96
N ASP A 175 0.15 6.37 0.10
CA ASP A 175 -1.29 6.22 -0.03
C ASP A 175 -2.06 7.16 0.91
N HIS A 176 -3.16 7.75 0.46
CA HIS A 176 -3.98 8.63 1.32
C HIS A 176 -3.16 9.74 1.99
N THR A 177 -2.21 10.33 1.27
CA THR A 177 -1.39 11.42 1.80
C THR A 177 -1.90 12.77 1.33
N THR A 178 -1.65 13.82 2.11
CA THR A 178 -1.83 15.21 1.65
C THR A 178 -0.46 15.87 1.58
N LEU A 179 0.00 16.18 0.37
CA LEU A 179 1.27 16.85 0.10
C LEU A 179 0.98 18.28 -0.36
N GLU A 180 1.50 19.26 0.37
CA GLU A 180 1.15 20.66 0.16
C GLU A 180 2.37 21.58 0.21
N ALA A 181 2.43 22.53 -0.70
CA ALA A 181 3.35 23.67 -0.62
C ALA A 181 2.55 24.98 -0.56
N SER A 182 3.27 26.10 -0.46
CA SER A 182 2.68 27.44 -0.50
C SER A 182 3.37 28.28 -1.58
N GLY A 183 3.51 27.72 -2.78
CA GLY A 183 4.21 28.34 -3.92
C GLY A 183 5.20 27.42 -4.62
N GLY A 184 6.09 28.00 -5.40
CA GLY A 184 7.12 27.30 -6.17
C GLY A 184 8.54 27.64 -5.73
N GLU A 185 9.47 27.58 -6.69
CA GLU A 185 10.89 27.82 -6.41
C GLU A 185 11.19 29.25 -5.94
N SER A 186 10.46 30.25 -6.45
CA SER A 186 10.62 31.64 -6.02
C SER A 186 10.29 31.84 -4.54
N GLU A 187 9.39 31.03 -4.00
CA GLU A 187 9.03 31.02 -2.58
C GLU A 187 9.89 30.04 -1.77
N GLY A 188 10.81 29.31 -2.40
CA GLY A 188 11.75 28.39 -1.74
C GLY A 188 11.24 26.96 -1.53
N PHE A 189 10.25 26.51 -2.31
CA PHE A 189 9.75 25.13 -2.34
C PHE A 189 10.32 24.37 -3.55
N ASP A 190 10.40 23.03 -3.46
CA ASP A 190 10.78 22.17 -4.61
C ASP A 190 9.59 21.28 -5.06
N GLY A 191 9.79 19.96 -5.17
CA GLY A 191 8.75 19.01 -5.56
C GLY A 191 7.87 18.56 -4.40
N LEU A 192 6.69 18.01 -4.69
CA LEU A 192 5.92 17.29 -3.68
C LEU A 192 6.30 15.81 -3.64
N PHE A 193 6.50 15.18 -4.80
CA PHE A 193 6.75 13.75 -4.91
C PHE A 193 7.84 13.41 -5.94
N ASP A 194 9.08 13.27 -5.47
CA ASP A 194 10.27 13.18 -6.34
C ASP A 194 10.94 11.80 -6.26
N MET A 195 11.37 11.28 -7.41
CA MET A 195 12.05 9.99 -7.59
C MET A 195 13.28 10.15 -8.47
N LYS A 196 14.43 9.75 -7.96
CA LYS A 196 15.74 9.96 -8.58
C LYS A 196 16.59 8.70 -8.43
N ASP A 197 17.68 8.63 -9.19
CA ASP A 197 18.77 7.68 -9.00
C ASP A 197 18.29 6.23 -8.79
N ASN A 198 17.75 5.66 -9.87
CA ASN A 198 17.34 4.26 -9.94
C ASN A 198 16.21 3.89 -8.95
N THR A 199 15.18 4.71 -8.77
CA THR A 199 13.98 4.40 -7.96
C THR A 199 12.94 3.61 -8.75
N GLN A 200 12.43 2.49 -8.22
CA GLN A 200 11.51 1.61 -8.95
C GLN A 200 10.41 0.97 -8.10
N TYR A 201 9.32 0.54 -8.76
CA TYR A 201 8.15 -0.13 -8.15
C TYR A 201 7.46 0.74 -7.09
N VAL A 202 7.08 1.94 -7.49
CA VAL A 202 6.42 2.92 -6.62
C VAL A 202 4.95 3.06 -7.00
N THR A 203 4.06 3.20 -6.03
CA THR A 203 2.66 3.56 -6.24
C THR A 203 2.29 4.73 -5.34
N LEU A 204 1.78 5.80 -5.94
CA LEU A 204 1.12 6.91 -5.27
C LEU A 204 -0.39 6.83 -5.53
N SER A 205 -1.16 6.62 -4.47
CA SER A 205 -2.60 6.44 -4.59
C SER A 205 -3.40 7.28 -3.61
N TYR A 206 -4.62 7.64 -4.02
CA TYR A 206 -5.60 8.33 -3.18
C TYR A 206 -5.02 9.55 -2.44
N SER A 207 -4.06 10.25 -3.02
CA SER A 207 -3.34 11.33 -2.36
C SER A 207 -3.73 12.68 -2.96
N ILE A 208 -3.59 13.75 -2.17
CA ILE A 208 -3.77 15.12 -2.65
C ILE A 208 -2.40 15.77 -2.76
N LEU A 209 -2.10 16.35 -3.92
CA LEU A 209 -0.93 17.16 -4.20
C LEU A 209 -1.43 18.56 -4.56
N ARG A 210 -1.06 19.59 -3.79
CA ARG A 210 -1.62 20.94 -4.02
C ARG A 210 -0.69 22.11 -3.78
N ASN A 211 -1.04 23.23 -4.40
CA ASN A 211 -0.48 24.56 -4.16
C ASN A 211 1.05 24.64 -4.33
N SER A 212 1.57 23.90 -5.32
CA SER A 212 3.00 23.76 -5.56
C SER A 212 3.36 24.15 -6.99
N GLY A 213 4.50 24.82 -7.17
CA GLY A 213 5.07 25.00 -8.50
C GLY A 213 5.47 23.68 -9.19
N ARG A 214 5.70 22.62 -8.42
CA ARG A 214 6.14 21.31 -8.93
C ARG A 214 5.41 20.17 -8.22
N GLY A 215 4.63 19.39 -8.99
CA GLY A 215 3.93 18.22 -8.48
C GLY A 215 4.88 17.07 -8.13
N GLY A 216 5.79 16.69 -9.03
CA GLY A 216 6.72 15.60 -8.80
C GLY A 216 7.59 15.26 -10.00
N LEU A 217 8.78 14.74 -9.71
CA LEU A 217 9.83 14.37 -10.67
C LEU A 217 10.05 12.87 -10.70
N VAL A 218 10.28 12.31 -11.89
CA VAL A 218 10.84 10.97 -12.09
C VAL A 218 12.04 11.11 -13.02
N GLY A 219 13.24 10.97 -12.46
CA GLY A 219 14.51 11.21 -13.14
C GLY A 219 14.97 12.67 -13.04
N SER A 220 16.10 12.89 -12.37
CA SER A 220 16.67 14.21 -12.10
C SER A 220 17.24 14.92 -13.34
N SER A 221 17.70 14.17 -14.33
CA SER A 221 18.31 14.66 -15.57
C SER A 221 17.92 13.79 -16.77
N GLU A 222 18.21 14.25 -17.99
CA GLU A 222 18.01 13.46 -19.23
C GLU A 222 18.92 12.21 -19.31
N THR A 223 19.81 11.99 -18.34
CA THR A 223 20.62 10.78 -18.20
C THR A 223 20.18 9.87 -17.04
N ASP A 224 19.30 10.35 -16.15
CA ASP A 224 18.74 9.59 -15.02
C ASP A 224 17.47 8.82 -15.45
N LEU A 225 17.67 7.84 -16.32
CA LEU A 225 16.59 7.14 -17.04
C LEU A 225 16.21 5.78 -16.44
N SER A 226 16.85 5.38 -15.34
CA SER A 226 16.65 4.08 -14.69
C SER A 226 15.47 4.03 -13.72
N ASN A 227 14.86 5.19 -13.44
CA ASN A 227 13.67 5.29 -12.60
C ASN A 227 12.48 4.69 -13.36
N SER A 228 11.85 3.64 -12.82
CA SER A 228 10.82 2.93 -13.57
C SER A 228 9.89 2.08 -12.73
N PHE A 229 8.73 1.87 -13.32
CA PHE A 229 7.55 1.19 -12.80
C PHE A 229 6.94 2.00 -11.68
N VAL A 230 6.28 3.10 -12.09
CA VAL A 230 5.59 4.01 -11.20
C VAL A 230 4.09 4.02 -11.51
N THR A 231 3.24 3.97 -10.49
CA THR A 231 1.78 4.11 -10.65
C THR A 231 1.30 5.34 -9.90
N TYR A 232 0.41 6.11 -10.54
CA TYR A 232 -0.31 7.22 -9.95
C TYR A 232 -1.80 6.96 -10.16
N HIS A 233 -2.59 6.79 -9.10
CA HIS A 233 -4.03 6.66 -9.30
C HIS A 233 -4.90 7.26 -8.20
N HIS A 234 -6.09 7.70 -8.59
CA HIS A 234 -7.07 8.28 -7.66
C HIS A 234 -6.51 9.48 -6.87
N ASN A 235 -5.48 10.15 -7.40
CA ASN A 235 -4.91 11.32 -6.77
C ASN A 235 -5.64 12.58 -7.23
N LEU A 236 -5.70 13.59 -6.36
CA LEU A 236 -6.07 14.95 -6.70
C LEU A 236 -4.80 15.77 -6.88
N TYR A 237 -4.56 16.27 -8.10
CA TYR A 237 -3.59 17.33 -8.36
C TYR A 237 -4.36 18.64 -8.44
N GLN A 238 -4.14 19.56 -7.50
CA GLN A 238 -4.89 20.81 -7.43
C GLN A 238 -3.97 22.02 -7.37
N ASN A 239 -4.13 22.97 -8.29
CA ASN A 239 -3.32 24.20 -8.32
C ASN A 239 -1.81 23.87 -8.31
N ILE A 240 -1.38 23.23 -9.40
CA ILE A 240 0.01 22.82 -9.61
C ILE A 240 0.52 23.51 -10.88
N ASP A 241 1.68 24.17 -10.83
CA ASP A 241 2.18 24.83 -12.04
C ASP A 241 2.63 23.81 -13.08
N SER A 242 3.52 22.90 -12.70
CA SER A 242 4.07 21.91 -13.62
C SER A 242 4.46 20.58 -12.95
N ARG A 243 4.92 19.63 -13.78
CA ARG A 243 5.46 18.33 -13.36
C ARG A 243 4.41 17.48 -12.63
N ALA A 244 3.39 17.02 -13.33
CA ALA A 244 2.32 16.19 -12.75
C ALA A 244 2.20 14.79 -13.40
N PRO A 245 3.26 13.96 -13.48
CA PRO A 245 4.67 14.21 -13.12
C PRO A 245 5.49 14.70 -14.33
N LEU A 246 6.73 15.13 -14.08
CA LEU A 246 7.78 15.13 -15.11
C LEU A 246 8.44 13.75 -15.12
N LEU A 247 8.36 13.05 -16.24
CA LEU A 247 8.81 11.67 -16.41
C LEU A 247 9.94 11.58 -17.43
N ARG A 248 11.12 11.12 -17.01
CA ARG A 248 12.26 10.83 -17.88
C ARG A 248 12.55 9.33 -17.93
N GLY A 249 12.64 8.77 -19.13
CA GLY A 249 12.80 7.33 -19.31
C GLY A 249 11.68 6.53 -18.62
N GLY A 250 11.96 5.29 -18.27
CA GLY A 250 11.04 4.46 -17.48
C GLY A 250 9.63 4.25 -18.05
N VAL A 251 8.78 3.66 -17.22
CA VAL A 251 7.35 3.44 -17.49
C VAL A 251 6.54 3.94 -16.29
N ALA A 252 5.51 4.72 -16.55
CA ALA A 252 4.53 5.12 -15.55
C ALA A 252 3.09 4.88 -16.03
N HIS A 253 2.23 4.48 -15.11
CA HIS A 253 0.79 4.32 -15.33
C HIS A 253 0.03 5.33 -14.47
N MET A 254 -0.73 6.22 -15.11
CA MET A 254 -1.54 7.24 -14.50
C MET A 254 -3.01 6.96 -14.83
N TYR A 255 -3.81 6.59 -13.83
CA TYR A 255 -5.24 6.33 -14.05
C TYR A 255 -6.16 6.87 -12.96
N ASN A 256 -7.38 7.27 -13.34
CA ASN A 256 -8.37 7.86 -12.43
C ASN A 256 -7.85 9.00 -11.53
N ASN A 257 -6.85 9.76 -11.97
CA ASN A 257 -6.45 10.98 -11.27
C ASN A 257 -7.37 12.12 -11.70
N HIS A 258 -7.64 13.04 -10.77
CA HIS A 258 -8.27 14.32 -11.04
C HIS A 258 -7.20 15.40 -11.06
N TYR A 259 -7.00 16.01 -12.23
CA TYR A 259 -6.09 17.14 -12.42
C TYR A 259 -6.92 18.40 -12.54
N LEU A 260 -6.89 19.24 -11.51
CA LEU A 260 -7.66 20.48 -11.39
C LEU A 260 -6.70 21.67 -11.31
N SER A 261 -6.76 22.56 -12.30
CA SER A 261 -5.88 23.74 -12.36
C SER A 261 -4.39 23.40 -12.44
N LEU A 262 -3.99 22.72 -13.51
CA LEU A 262 -2.59 22.68 -13.93
C LEU A 262 -2.26 23.98 -14.68
N ASN A 263 -1.43 24.85 -14.07
CA ASN A 263 -1.29 26.23 -14.53
C ASN A 263 -0.38 26.37 -15.77
N GLU A 264 0.64 25.50 -15.91
CA GLU A 264 1.58 25.53 -17.03
C GLU A 264 1.60 24.25 -17.85
N SER A 265 1.84 23.09 -17.23
CA SER A 265 1.88 21.78 -17.92
C SER A 265 1.64 20.59 -16.97
N GLY A 266 1.13 19.49 -17.51
CA GLY A 266 0.81 18.29 -16.72
C GLY A 266 1.86 17.19 -16.80
N ILE A 267 1.42 16.04 -17.31
CA ILE A 267 2.24 14.84 -17.53
C ILE A 267 3.26 15.16 -18.64
N ASN A 268 4.53 15.26 -18.26
CA ASN A 268 5.61 15.65 -19.14
C ASN A 268 6.52 14.45 -19.41
N SER A 269 6.24 13.73 -20.49
CA SER A 269 6.97 12.52 -20.91
C SER A 269 8.18 12.91 -21.77
N ARG A 270 9.38 12.56 -21.31
CA ARG A 270 10.68 12.97 -21.89
C ARG A 270 11.68 11.82 -21.99
N ALA A 271 12.73 12.00 -22.78
CA ALA A 271 13.88 11.09 -22.88
C ALA A 271 13.49 9.61 -22.96
N GLY A 272 12.58 9.28 -23.88
CA GLY A 272 12.13 7.91 -24.12
C GLY A 272 11.17 7.35 -23.06
N ALA A 273 10.66 8.18 -22.16
CA ALA A 273 9.62 7.80 -21.21
C ALA A 273 8.39 7.22 -21.86
N ARG A 274 7.68 6.33 -21.16
CA ARG A 274 6.42 5.74 -21.61
C ARG A 274 5.33 5.94 -20.57
N ALA A 275 4.43 6.88 -20.83
CA ALA A 275 3.28 7.17 -19.98
C ALA A 275 2.04 6.42 -20.48
N ARG A 276 1.44 5.57 -19.65
CA ARG A 276 0.08 5.04 -19.86
C ARG A 276 -0.88 5.95 -19.09
N VAL A 277 -1.83 6.58 -19.78
CA VAL A 277 -2.71 7.62 -19.22
C VAL A 277 -4.16 7.23 -19.48
N ASP A 278 -4.79 6.59 -18.50
CA ASP A 278 -6.10 5.94 -18.65
C ASP A 278 -7.16 6.55 -17.72
N ASP A 279 -8.34 6.89 -18.27
CA ASP A 279 -9.52 7.24 -17.48
C ASP A 279 -9.29 8.35 -16.43
N ASN A 280 -8.44 9.32 -16.72
CA ASN A 280 -8.21 10.50 -15.87
C ASN A 280 -9.20 11.62 -16.22
N TYR A 281 -9.44 12.53 -15.28
CA TYR A 281 -10.21 13.74 -15.49
C TYR A 281 -9.30 14.96 -15.39
N PHE A 282 -9.15 15.70 -16.49
CA PHE A 282 -8.43 16.96 -16.53
C PHE A 282 -9.43 18.11 -16.60
N GLU A 283 -9.32 19.06 -15.68
CA GLU A 283 -10.25 20.17 -15.49
C GLU A 283 -9.48 21.48 -15.34
N ASP A 284 -9.94 22.54 -16.02
CA ASP A 284 -9.40 23.91 -15.91
C ASP A 284 -7.87 23.98 -16.02
N SER A 285 -7.30 23.20 -16.94
CA SER A 285 -5.87 22.89 -16.97
C SER A 285 -5.22 23.25 -18.30
N LYS A 286 -3.90 23.43 -18.29
CA LYS A 286 -3.10 23.72 -19.48
C LYS A 286 -2.10 22.62 -19.76
N ASP A 287 -1.94 22.29 -21.05
CA ASP A 287 -0.87 21.43 -21.57
C ASP A 287 -0.70 20.14 -20.76
N VAL A 288 -1.81 19.42 -20.57
CA VAL A 288 -1.91 18.36 -19.55
C VAL A 288 -1.13 17.09 -19.87
N LEU A 289 -0.73 16.91 -21.13
CA LEU A 289 0.10 15.79 -21.59
C LEU A 289 0.99 16.23 -22.76
N GLY A 290 2.26 15.86 -22.74
CA GLY A 290 3.15 16.05 -23.87
C GLY A 290 4.61 15.94 -23.50
N THR A 291 5.47 16.53 -24.33
CA THR A 291 6.88 16.79 -24.02
C THR A 291 7.07 18.29 -23.95
N PHE A 292 7.51 18.82 -22.80
CA PHE A 292 7.68 20.26 -22.59
C PHE A 292 9.07 20.60 -22.07
N TYR A 293 9.57 21.78 -22.38
CA TYR A 293 10.87 22.33 -22.00
C TYR A 293 12.08 21.48 -22.42
N THR A 294 11.95 20.69 -23.50
CA THR A 294 13.02 19.86 -24.06
C THR A 294 12.65 19.36 -25.47
N ASP A 295 13.64 19.00 -26.28
CA ASP A 295 13.48 18.27 -27.54
C ASP A 295 13.64 16.74 -27.38
N ALA A 296 14.11 16.28 -26.21
CA ALA A 296 14.20 14.85 -25.86
C ALA A 296 12.81 14.26 -25.63
N ALA A 297 12.17 13.81 -26.71
CA ALA A 297 10.80 13.31 -26.70
C ALA A 297 10.62 12.05 -25.82
N GLY A 298 9.48 11.99 -25.15
CA GLY A 298 8.92 10.76 -24.59
C GLY A 298 7.74 10.25 -25.43
N TYR A 299 7.06 9.26 -24.88
CA TYR A 299 5.94 8.56 -25.49
C TYR A 299 4.77 8.45 -24.51
N TRP A 300 3.58 8.27 -25.06
CA TRP A 300 2.35 8.07 -24.31
C TRP A 300 1.36 7.19 -25.05
N GLN A 301 0.58 6.48 -24.25
CA GLN A 301 -0.63 5.79 -24.67
C GLN A 301 -1.79 6.29 -23.82
N VAL A 302 -2.86 6.73 -24.48
CA VAL A 302 -4.03 7.35 -23.86
C VAL A 302 -5.28 6.51 -24.09
N SER A 303 -6.15 6.43 -23.09
CA SER A 303 -7.48 5.81 -23.19
C SER A 303 -8.45 6.47 -22.22
N GLY A 304 -9.70 6.70 -22.63
CA GLY A 304 -10.80 7.05 -21.71
C GLY A 304 -10.74 8.38 -20.96
N ASN A 305 -9.69 9.21 -21.15
CA ASN A 305 -9.55 10.48 -20.43
C ASN A 305 -10.62 11.52 -20.84
N ILE A 306 -11.01 12.37 -19.89
CA ILE A 306 -11.85 13.55 -20.13
C ILE A 306 -10.98 14.81 -20.03
N TYR A 307 -11.12 15.70 -21.01
CA TYR A 307 -10.47 17.00 -21.07
C TYR A 307 -11.52 18.10 -20.99
N ASP A 308 -11.82 18.55 -19.77
CA ASP A 308 -12.78 19.60 -19.45
C ASP A 308 -12.07 20.94 -19.29
N ASN A 309 -12.45 21.93 -20.09
CA ASN A 309 -11.80 23.25 -20.14
C ASN A 309 -10.24 23.19 -20.19
N VAL A 310 -9.70 22.29 -21.03
CA VAL A 310 -8.25 22.16 -21.22
C VAL A 310 -7.76 23.05 -22.36
N SER A 311 -6.73 23.84 -22.09
CA SER A 311 -6.03 24.66 -23.10
C SER A 311 -4.70 24.03 -23.53
N TRP A 312 -4.30 24.30 -24.77
CA TRP A 312 -3.11 23.70 -25.38
C TRP A 312 -2.28 24.78 -26.07
N SER A 313 -0.97 24.78 -25.82
CA SER A 313 -0.01 25.62 -26.53
C SER A 313 0.19 25.15 -27.96
N SER A 314 0.73 26.02 -28.82
CA SER A 314 1.19 25.61 -30.15
C SER A 314 2.45 24.76 -30.05
N ARG A 315 2.62 23.79 -30.97
CA ARG A 315 3.84 23.00 -31.07
C ARG A 315 5.03 23.88 -31.46
N GLY A 316 6.17 23.63 -30.83
CA GLY A 316 7.45 24.27 -31.08
C GLY A 316 8.61 23.34 -30.72
N THR A 317 9.83 23.88 -30.68
CA THR A 317 11.05 23.10 -30.42
C THR A 317 11.13 22.57 -28.99
N GLU A 318 10.60 23.31 -28.02
CA GLU A 318 10.62 22.93 -26.60
C GLU A 318 9.25 22.54 -26.06
N ASN A 319 8.16 22.91 -26.74
CA ASN A 319 6.80 22.61 -26.29
C ASN A 319 6.08 21.79 -27.35
N ASN A 320 5.80 20.52 -27.04
CA ASN A 320 5.15 19.58 -27.93
C ASN A 320 3.96 18.93 -27.20
N PRO A 321 2.85 19.66 -27.01
CA PRO A 321 1.65 19.13 -26.40
C PRO A 321 1.05 17.98 -27.22
N ALA A 322 0.44 17.01 -26.52
CA ALA A 322 -0.27 15.90 -27.15
C ALA A 322 -1.61 16.36 -27.78
N GLY A 323 -2.27 17.34 -27.17
CA GLY A 323 -3.55 17.86 -27.65
C GLY A 323 -3.47 18.86 -28.81
N PRO A 324 -4.61 19.47 -29.21
CA PRO A 324 -5.92 19.40 -28.55
C PRO A 324 -6.66 18.06 -28.73
N ASP A 325 -6.16 17.16 -29.58
CA ASP A 325 -6.66 15.80 -29.74
C ASP A 325 -5.53 14.78 -29.43
N PRO A 326 -5.33 14.40 -28.15
CA PRO A 326 -4.26 13.49 -27.76
C PRO A 326 -4.39 12.12 -28.44
N GLN A 327 -3.41 11.80 -29.30
CA GLN A 327 -3.28 10.50 -29.96
C GLN A 327 -2.15 9.69 -29.32
N SER A 328 -2.37 8.37 -29.18
CA SER A 328 -1.34 7.44 -28.71
C SER A 328 -0.21 7.35 -29.74
N ASN A 329 1.04 7.40 -29.28
CA ASN A 329 2.23 7.27 -30.14
C ASN A 329 3.11 6.07 -29.76
N THR A 330 2.66 5.26 -28.81
CA THR A 330 3.30 4.01 -28.38
C THR A 330 2.26 3.03 -27.82
N THR A 331 2.73 1.84 -27.46
CA THR A 331 1.97 0.85 -26.70
C THR A 331 2.72 0.55 -25.40
N VAL A 332 1.99 0.55 -24.29
CA VAL A 332 2.48 0.30 -22.93
C VAL A 332 1.70 -0.86 -22.31
N THR A 333 2.41 -1.89 -21.85
CA THR A 333 1.83 -3.04 -21.16
C THR A 333 1.84 -2.83 -19.64
N ILE A 334 0.69 -3.05 -19.00
CA ILE A 334 0.54 -2.98 -17.54
C ILE A 334 0.50 -4.40 -16.97
N PRO A 335 1.46 -4.81 -16.11
CA PRO A 335 1.60 -6.20 -15.65
C PRO A 335 0.79 -6.54 -14.38
N TYR A 336 -0.08 -5.64 -13.92
CA TYR A 336 -0.91 -5.85 -12.75
C TYR A 336 -2.39 -5.65 -13.09
N ALA A 337 -3.26 -6.27 -12.30
CA ALA A 337 -4.70 -6.07 -12.39
C ALA A 337 -5.07 -4.68 -11.82
N PHE A 338 -6.02 -4.03 -12.49
CA PHE A 338 -6.65 -2.81 -12.02
C PHE A 338 -8.07 -2.76 -12.59
N SER A 339 -8.96 -2.04 -11.90
CA SER A 339 -10.34 -1.81 -12.34
C SER A 339 -10.60 -0.31 -12.24
N PRO A 340 -10.47 0.44 -13.35
CA PRO A 340 -10.61 1.87 -13.30
C PRO A 340 -12.09 2.25 -13.14
N ASP A 341 -12.34 3.32 -12.39
CA ASP A 341 -13.58 4.08 -12.46
C ASP A 341 -13.74 4.69 -13.86
N ALA A 342 -14.99 4.94 -14.27
CA ALA A 342 -15.23 5.75 -15.47
C ALA A 342 -14.71 7.18 -15.24
N ALA A 343 -13.98 7.76 -16.20
CA ALA A 343 -13.38 9.09 -16.05
C ALA A 343 -14.38 10.16 -15.57
N SER A 344 -15.63 10.12 -16.00
CA SER A 344 -16.67 11.10 -15.64
C SER A 344 -17.03 11.13 -14.16
N CYS A 345 -16.80 10.06 -13.41
CA CYS A 345 -17.08 10.01 -11.97
C CYS A 345 -15.84 10.24 -11.11
N VAL A 346 -14.64 10.30 -11.73
CA VAL A 346 -13.36 10.47 -11.03
C VAL A 346 -13.35 11.69 -10.11
N PRO A 347 -13.80 12.91 -10.51
CA PRO A 347 -13.85 14.05 -9.59
C PRO A 347 -14.68 13.76 -8.33
N GLY A 348 -15.81 13.06 -8.49
CA GLY A 348 -16.68 12.66 -7.39
C GLY A 348 -16.03 11.63 -6.46
N VAL A 349 -15.37 10.61 -7.01
CA VAL A 349 -14.65 9.60 -6.24
C VAL A 349 -13.48 10.25 -5.49
N VAL A 350 -12.57 10.90 -6.22
CA VAL A 350 -11.34 11.50 -5.71
C VAL A 350 -11.63 12.56 -4.64
N SER A 351 -12.65 13.40 -4.81
CA SER A 351 -13.02 14.40 -3.80
C SER A 351 -13.43 13.81 -2.45
N ARG A 352 -13.85 12.53 -2.41
CA ARG A 352 -14.26 11.82 -1.19
C ARG A 352 -13.13 10.95 -0.62
N THR A 353 -12.35 10.31 -1.48
CA THR A 353 -11.33 9.34 -1.09
C THR A 353 -9.96 9.96 -0.83
N ALA A 354 -9.54 10.93 -1.66
CA ALA A 354 -8.15 11.37 -1.65
C ALA A 354 -7.77 12.19 -0.41
N GLY A 355 -6.56 11.95 0.09
CA GLY A 355 -5.89 12.70 1.14
C GLY A 355 -5.93 12.04 2.51
N ALA A 356 -5.14 12.61 3.43
CA ALA A 356 -5.12 12.19 4.82
C ALA A 356 -6.43 12.52 5.53
N GLY A 357 -6.79 11.71 6.53
CA GLY A 357 -8.00 11.91 7.35
C GLY A 357 -9.30 11.53 6.64
N ARG A 358 -9.24 10.79 5.53
CA ARG A 358 -10.42 10.35 4.76
C ARG A 358 -10.90 8.95 5.08
N GLY A 359 -10.44 8.35 6.18
CA GLY A 359 -10.81 6.99 6.56
C GLY A 359 -10.32 5.91 5.60
N LEU A 360 -9.28 6.22 4.80
CA LEU A 360 -8.68 5.31 3.82
C LEU A 360 -9.68 4.74 2.80
N LEU A 361 -10.72 5.51 2.47
CA LEU A 361 -11.75 5.09 1.51
C LEU A 361 -11.14 4.84 0.13
N VAL A 362 -11.48 3.71 -0.49
CA VAL A 362 -10.99 3.32 -1.81
C VAL A 362 -12.13 3.28 -2.84
N SER A 363 -11.84 3.00 -4.10
CA SER A 363 -12.83 2.66 -5.12
C SER A 363 -12.47 1.30 -5.75
N ASP A 364 -13.49 0.58 -6.17
CA ASP A 364 -13.40 -0.73 -6.85
C ASP A 364 -13.79 -0.64 -8.35
N GLY A 365 -13.89 0.57 -8.89
CA GLY A 365 -14.33 0.82 -10.27
C GLY A 365 -15.85 1.00 -10.41
N SER A 366 -16.60 1.00 -9.30
CA SER A 366 -18.05 1.20 -9.28
C SER A 366 -18.51 2.67 -9.27
N CYS A 367 -17.59 3.63 -9.42
CA CYS A 367 -17.83 5.06 -9.27
C CYS A 367 -18.28 5.49 -7.86
N SER A 368 -17.99 4.68 -6.84
CA SER A 368 -18.39 4.93 -5.46
C SER A 368 -17.26 4.64 -4.48
N PRO A 369 -17.05 5.50 -3.47
CA PRO A 369 -16.16 5.19 -2.36
C PRO A 369 -16.62 3.94 -1.61
N GLN A 370 -15.65 3.12 -1.26
CA GLN A 370 -15.79 1.89 -0.50
C GLN A 370 -14.99 2.04 0.79
N THR A 371 -15.54 1.54 1.88
CA THR A 371 -14.77 1.40 3.12
C THR A 371 -13.79 0.23 2.94
N PRO A 372 -12.49 0.41 3.20
CA PRO A 372 -11.55 -0.70 3.12
C PRO A 372 -11.98 -1.79 4.11
N SER A 373 -11.98 -3.03 3.63
CA SER A 373 -12.30 -4.17 4.50
C SER A 373 -11.29 -4.23 5.64
N PRO A 374 -11.71 -4.32 6.92
CA PRO A 374 -10.77 -4.43 8.03
C PRO A 374 -9.89 -5.66 7.81
N THR A 375 -8.57 -5.46 7.91
CA THR A 375 -7.65 -6.61 8.01
C THR A 375 -8.03 -7.33 9.31
N PRO A 376 -8.32 -8.65 9.29
CA PRO A 376 -8.73 -9.35 10.50
C PRO A 376 -7.63 -9.21 11.54
N THR A 377 -7.91 -8.48 12.62
CA THR A 377 -7.04 -8.43 13.80
C THR A 377 -6.96 -9.87 14.34
N PRO A 378 -5.77 -10.45 14.53
CA PRO A 378 -5.66 -11.71 15.24
C PRO A 378 -6.28 -11.49 16.62
N THR A 379 -7.40 -12.16 16.89
CA THR A 379 -8.03 -12.11 18.21
C THR A 379 -6.99 -12.61 19.22
N PRO A 380 -6.62 -11.82 20.24
CA PRO A 380 -5.69 -12.30 21.24
C PRO A 380 -6.29 -13.54 21.89
N THR A 381 -5.64 -14.68 21.71
CA THR A 381 -5.98 -15.90 22.44
C THR A 381 -5.92 -15.55 23.93
N PRO A 382 -7.02 -15.66 24.69
CA PRO A 382 -7.03 -15.28 26.10
C PRO A 382 -5.97 -16.09 26.85
N THR A 383 -5.13 -15.39 27.61
CA THR A 383 -4.15 -16.01 28.49
C THR A 383 -4.88 -16.95 29.45
N PRO A 384 -4.59 -18.27 29.45
CA PRO A 384 -5.27 -19.19 30.34
C PRO A 384 -4.91 -18.86 31.79
N THR A 385 -5.93 -18.60 32.60
CA THR A 385 -5.81 -18.46 34.06
C THR A 385 -5.42 -19.81 34.67
N PRO A 386 -4.42 -19.89 35.57
CA PRO A 386 -3.98 -21.15 36.15
C PRO A 386 -5.00 -21.66 37.18
N THR A 387 -5.63 -22.81 36.91
CA THR A 387 -6.38 -23.60 37.91
C THR A 387 -6.14 -25.10 37.68
N PRO A 388 -6.26 -25.95 38.71
CA PRO A 388 -5.24 -26.86 39.21
C PRO A 388 -5.22 -28.20 38.47
N THR A 389 -4.12 -28.92 38.63
CA THR A 389 -3.91 -30.30 38.15
C THR A 389 -5.03 -31.24 38.61
N PRO A 390 -5.70 -31.97 37.69
CA PRO A 390 -5.69 -33.42 37.83
C PRO A 390 -5.75 -34.24 36.52
N THR A 391 -4.98 -35.33 36.54
CA THR A 391 -5.15 -36.65 35.87
C THR A 391 -5.29 -36.75 34.34
N THR A 392 -4.26 -37.38 33.77
CA THR A 392 -4.17 -38.33 32.64
C THR A 392 -5.15 -38.21 31.45
N PRO A 393 -4.65 -38.12 30.20
CA PRO A 393 -5.42 -37.64 29.06
C PRO A 393 -6.41 -38.67 28.50
N THR A 394 -7.63 -38.24 28.20
CA THR A 394 -8.54 -38.91 27.25
C THR A 394 -8.56 -38.12 25.94
N THR A 395 -8.00 -38.75 24.91
CA THR A 395 -8.18 -38.63 23.45
C THR A 395 -8.53 -37.26 22.80
N PRO A 396 -7.72 -36.76 21.84
CA PRO A 396 -8.03 -35.59 21.00
C PRO A 396 -9.25 -35.80 20.07
N PRO A 397 -9.90 -34.72 19.59
CA PRO A 397 -10.98 -34.81 18.62
C PRO A 397 -10.48 -35.40 17.30
N SER A 398 -11.34 -36.25 16.72
CA SER A 398 -11.12 -37.04 15.51
C SER A 398 -10.64 -36.22 14.30
N THR A 399 -9.48 -36.59 13.76
CA THR A 399 -8.91 -36.19 12.47
C THR A 399 -9.38 -37.12 11.34
N THR A 400 -10.70 -37.39 11.22
CA THR A 400 -11.16 -38.29 10.15
C THR A 400 -10.81 -37.65 8.79
N PRO A 401 -9.98 -38.31 7.96
CA PRO A 401 -9.72 -37.84 6.60
C PRO A 401 -11.03 -37.74 5.82
N PRO A 402 -11.16 -36.82 4.84
CA PRO A 402 -12.28 -36.85 3.92
C PRO A 402 -12.43 -38.27 3.34
N GLY A 403 -13.64 -38.82 3.31
CA GLY A 403 -13.87 -40.13 2.68
C GLY A 403 -13.51 -40.08 1.20
N GLY A 404 -12.71 -41.03 0.72
CA GLY A 404 -12.30 -41.12 -0.69
C GLY A 404 -10.88 -41.65 -0.90
N THR A 405 -10.53 -41.94 -2.15
CA THR A 405 -9.16 -42.32 -2.54
C THR A 405 -8.26 -41.09 -2.54
N ASN A 406 -7.12 -41.14 -1.85
CA ASN A 406 -6.08 -40.10 -1.96
C ASN A 406 -5.46 -40.13 -3.37
N LEU A 407 -5.73 -39.10 -4.16
CA LEU A 407 -5.33 -38.97 -5.56
C LEU A 407 -3.86 -38.56 -5.73
N SER A 408 -3.16 -38.23 -4.64
CA SER A 408 -1.73 -37.90 -4.67
C SER A 408 -0.87 -39.15 -4.77
N ILE A 409 -1.34 -40.30 -4.25
CA ILE A 409 -0.61 -41.57 -4.31
C ILE A 409 -0.52 -42.03 -5.77
N GLY A 410 0.70 -42.20 -6.27
CA GLY A 410 0.96 -42.57 -7.67
C GLY A 410 0.94 -41.41 -8.68
N ALA A 411 0.64 -40.18 -8.24
CA ALA A 411 0.75 -38.98 -9.06
C ALA A 411 2.22 -38.54 -9.24
N GLY A 412 2.46 -37.53 -10.08
CA GLY A 412 3.73 -36.81 -10.14
C GLY A 412 3.78 -35.66 -9.13
N SER A 413 4.98 -35.13 -8.87
CA SER A 413 5.16 -33.90 -8.09
C SER A 413 6.29 -33.04 -8.62
N ASP A 414 6.24 -31.75 -8.35
CA ASP A 414 7.35 -30.81 -8.47
C ASP A 414 7.13 -29.60 -7.54
N GLY A 415 7.97 -28.58 -7.61
CA GLY A 415 7.87 -27.41 -6.76
C GLY A 415 8.88 -26.33 -7.14
N SER A 416 8.91 -25.24 -6.36
CA SER A 416 9.77 -24.09 -6.62
C SER A 416 11.26 -24.34 -6.30
N SER A 417 11.52 -24.87 -5.10
CA SER A 417 12.86 -25.19 -4.60
C SER A 417 12.77 -26.33 -3.58
N LYS A 418 13.90 -26.93 -3.24
CA LYS A 418 13.97 -27.95 -2.18
C LYS A 418 15.26 -27.83 -1.39
N ALA A 419 15.18 -27.97 -0.08
CA ALA A 419 16.33 -28.11 0.79
C ALA A 419 17.07 -29.43 0.54
N ASP A 420 18.37 -29.46 0.82
CA ASP A 420 19.19 -30.66 0.71
C ASP A 420 18.63 -31.79 1.59
N GLY A 421 18.68 -33.03 1.06
CA GLY A 421 18.13 -34.20 1.74
C GLY A 421 16.62 -34.38 1.63
N THR A 422 15.89 -33.46 0.99
CA THR A 422 14.44 -33.58 0.75
C THR A 422 14.11 -33.78 -0.74
N SER A 423 12.90 -34.28 -1.01
CA SER A 423 12.40 -34.52 -2.37
C SER A 423 10.94 -34.13 -2.50
N TYR A 424 10.55 -33.59 -3.66
CA TYR A 424 9.13 -33.44 -4.01
C TYR A 424 8.40 -34.79 -3.97
N GLY A 425 9.13 -35.89 -4.19
CA GLY A 425 8.70 -37.28 -3.98
C GLY A 425 7.93 -37.51 -2.68
N ASN A 426 8.43 -36.89 -1.61
CA ASN A 426 8.08 -37.26 -0.25
C ASN A 426 6.66 -36.83 0.13
N VAL A 427 6.06 -35.84 -0.53
CA VAL A 427 4.71 -35.35 -0.16
C VAL A 427 3.57 -36.29 -0.57
N ARG A 428 3.87 -37.46 -1.15
CA ARG A 428 2.85 -38.39 -1.67
C ARG A 428 3.24 -39.85 -1.51
N ASP A 429 4.20 -40.13 -0.64
CA ASP A 429 4.66 -41.51 -0.40
C ASP A 429 3.88 -42.19 0.73
N GLY A 430 2.97 -41.47 1.40
CA GLY A 430 2.15 -41.98 2.50
C GLY A 430 2.92 -42.09 3.81
N SER A 431 4.08 -41.43 3.93
CA SER A 431 4.97 -41.51 5.09
C SER A 431 5.14 -40.14 5.76
N LEU A 432 4.72 -40.05 7.02
CA LEU A 432 4.99 -38.88 7.87
C LEU A 432 6.46 -38.76 8.34
N SER A 433 7.31 -39.73 7.95
CA SER A 433 8.74 -39.75 8.31
C SER A 433 9.64 -39.08 7.27
N THR A 434 9.10 -38.88 6.07
CA THR A 434 9.73 -38.20 4.93
C THR A 434 9.01 -36.88 4.69
N TYR A 435 9.69 -35.89 4.11
CA TYR A 435 9.06 -34.60 3.82
C TYR A 435 9.74 -33.87 2.67
N TRP A 436 9.00 -32.97 2.04
CA TRP A 436 9.56 -31.88 1.25
C TRP A 436 9.73 -30.64 2.12
N SER A 437 10.80 -29.90 1.90
CA SER A 437 11.04 -28.61 2.53
C SER A 437 11.62 -27.65 1.48
N PRO A 438 11.14 -26.41 1.34
CA PRO A 438 11.73 -25.43 0.44
C PRO A 438 13.10 -24.96 0.96
N ALA A 439 13.88 -24.31 0.09
CA ALA A 439 15.20 -23.78 0.47
C ALA A 439 15.15 -22.61 1.47
N GLY A 440 13.97 -22.01 1.69
CA GLY A 440 13.76 -20.90 2.61
C GLY A 440 12.47 -21.06 3.42
N THR A 441 11.95 -19.96 3.95
CA THR A 441 10.70 -19.94 4.72
C THR A 441 9.44 -19.91 3.85
N THR A 442 9.59 -19.78 2.54
CA THR A 442 8.50 -19.83 1.56
C THR A 442 8.86 -20.76 0.42
N GLY A 443 7.85 -21.21 -0.33
CA GLY A 443 8.03 -22.07 -1.47
C GLY A 443 6.76 -22.82 -1.82
N SER A 444 6.77 -23.52 -2.94
CA SER A 444 5.62 -24.27 -3.43
C SER A 444 5.95 -25.71 -3.74
N VAL A 445 4.98 -26.58 -3.48
CA VAL A 445 4.99 -27.99 -3.88
C VAL A 445 3.68 -28.31 -4.58
N SER A 446 3.73 -29.19 -5.57
CA SER A 446 2.60 -29.49 -6.43
C SER A 446 2.39 -31.00 -6.59
N ILE A 447 1.12 -31.38 -6.78
CA ILE A 447 0.72 -32.70 -7.28
C ILE A 447 0.27 -32.53 -8.72
N LYS A 448 0.70 -33.44 -9.61
CA LYS A 448 0.36 -33.42 -11.04
C LYS A 448 -0.08 -34.78 -11.57
N TRP A 449 -1.07 -34.76 -12.44
CA TRP A 449 -1.66 -35.94 -13.08
C TRP A 449 -1.45 -35.89 -14.59
N ALA A 450 -1.50 -37.05 -15.24
CA ALA A 450 -1.34 -37.14 -16.70
C ALA A 450 -2.55 -36.58 -17.48
N SER A 451 -3.70 -36.44 -16.82
CA SER A 451 -4.92 -35.85 -17.36
C SER A 451 -5.65 -35.03 -16.28
N PRO A 452 -6.49 -34.05 -16.66
CA PRO A 452 -7.27 -33.26 -15.71
C PRO A 452 -8.01 -34.14 -14.71
N THR A 453 -7.77 -33.91 -13.43
CA THR A 453 -8.34 -34.65 -12.30
C THR A 453 -9.18 -33.70 -11.46
N ALA A 454 -10.39 -34.14 -11.09
CA ALA A 454 -11.27 -33.34 -10.27
C ALA A 454 -10.85 -33.41 -8.79
N VAL A 455 -10.57 -32.25 -8.19
CA VAL A 455 -10.16 -32.12 -6.79
C VAL A 455 -11.00 -31.01 -6.15
N SER A 456 -11.46 -31.24 -4.93
CA SER A 456 -12.17 -30.24 -4.10
C SER A 456 -11.57 -30.10 -2.71
N THR A 457 -10.71 -31.04 -2.31
CA THR A 457 -10.08 -31.04 -0.99
C THR A 457 -8.61 -31.40 -1.10
N VAL A 458 -7.78 -30.73 -0.31
CA VAL A 458 -6.39 -31.10 -0.07
C VAL A 458 -6.11 -31.23 1.41
N VAL A 459 -5.21 -32.13 1.79
CA VAL A 459 -4.79 -32.29 3.19
C VAL A 459 -3.29 -32.12 3.26
N ILE A 460 -2.86 -31.11 4.00
CA ILE A 460 -1.44 -30.82 4.24
C ILE A 460 -1.08 -31.35 5.62
N LYS A 461 -0.10 -32.26 5.68
CA LYS A 461 0.43 -32.79 6.93
C LYS A 461 1.88 -32.34 7.07
N GLU A 462 2.20 -31.73 8.21
CA GLU A 462 3.58 -31.37 8.55
C GLU A 462 4.33 -32.56 9.14
N ALA A 463 5.65 -32.59 8.97
CA ALA A 463 6.51 -33.51 9.70
C ALA A 463 6.41 -33.24 11.21
N SER A 464 6.56 -34.27 12.05
CA SER A 464 6.33 -34.19 13.51
C SER A 464 7.13 -33.10 14.23
N GLY A 465 8.37 -32.84 13.79
CA GLY A 465 9.24 -31.78 14.34
C GLY A 465 8.96 -30.37 13.81
N ALA A 466 8.03 -30.24 12.86
CA ALA A 466 7.72 -29.00 12.15
C ALA A 466 6.25 -28.60 12.25
N ALA A 467 5.44 -29.29 13.05
CA ALA A 467 4.04 -28.96 13.24
C ALA A 467 3.87 -27.50 13.70
N GLY A 468 3.00 -26.77 13.01
CA GLY A 468 2.69 -25.37 13.27
C GLY A 468 3.66 -24.37 12.62
N ARG A 469 4.59 -24.80 11.76
CA ARG A 469 5.50 -23.87 11.07
C ARG A 469 4.85 -23.20 9.87
N ILE A 470 4.01 -23.92 9.14
CA ILE A 470 3.28 -23.37 7.99
C ILE A 470 2.33 -22.27 8.49
N GLY A 471 2.64 -21.03 8.09
CA GLY A 471 1.88 -19.83 8.39
C GLY A 471 0.81 -19.62 7.34
N SER A 472 1.02 -18.68 6.41
CA SER A 472 0.07 -18.37 5.33
C SER A 472 0.38 -19.15 4.06
N TRP A 473 -0.65 -19.48 3.30
CA TRP A 473 -0.54 -20.20 2.03
C TRP A 473 -1.68 -19.89 1.06
N ARG A 474 -1.49 -20.29 -0.20
CA ARG A 474 -2.55 -20.37 -1.23
C ARG A 474 -2.48 -21.68 -1.99
N VAL A 475 -3.64 -22.22 -2.37
CA VAL A 475 -3.78 -23.36 -3.29
C VAL A 475 -4.08 -22.79 -4.68
N LEU A 476 -3.30 -23.20 -5.68
CA LEU A 476 -3.41 -22.72 -7.04
C LEU A 476 -3.83 -23.84 -8.00
N ASN A 477 -4.61 -23.46 -9.00
CA ASN A 477 -4.66 -24.18 -10.26
C ASN A 477 -3.41 -23.80 -11.07
N ALA A 478 -2.45 -24.70 -11.18
CA ALA A 478 -1.18 -24.39 -11.85
C ALA A 478 -1.30 -24.36 -13.38
N ASP A 479 -2.40 -24.86 -13.96
CA ASP A 479 -2.65 -24.78 -15.40
C ASP A 479 -3.04 -23.35 -15.80
N THR A 480 -3.73 -22.62 -14.92
CA THR A 480 -4.28 -21.28 -15.21
C THR A 480 -3.67 -20.16 -14.37
N GLY A 481 -2.97 -20.50 -13.28
CA GLY A 481 -2.49 -19.54 -12.27
C GLY A 481 -3.57 -19.05 -11.31
N ALA A 482 -4.82 -19.54 -11.41
CA ALA A 482 -5.91 -19.11 -10.54
C ALA A 482 -5.72 -19.57 -9.09
N VAL A 483 -6.00 -18.69 -8.13
CA VAL A 483 -6.05 -19.04 -6.71
C VAL A 483 -7.37 -19.74 -6.43
N LEU A 484 -7.32 -21.02 -6.03
CA LEU A 484 -8.50 -21.80 -5.66
C LEU A 484 -8.99 -21.47 -4.26
N THR A 485 -8.05 -21.29 -3.32
CA THR A 485 -8.32 -20.82 -1.96
C THR A 485 -7.01 -20.38 -1.29
N SER A 486 -7.11 -19.65 -0.18
CA SER A 486 -5.99 -19.23 0.65
C SER A 486 -6.33 -19.42 2.12
N GLY A 487 -5.30 -19.49 2.96
CA GLY A 487 -5.50 -19.72 4.39
C GLY A 487 -4.21 -19.75 5.17
N SER A 488 -4.29 -20.32 6.37
CA SER A 488 -3.15 -20.48 7.25
C SER A 488 -3.15 -21.82 7.98
N GLY A 489 -1.97 -22.30 8.37
CA GLY A 489 -1.79 -23.57 9.08
C GLY A 489 -1.90 -24.79 8.16
N ALA A 490 -1.33 -25.92 8.57
CA ALA A 490 -1.54 -27.20 7.92
C ALA A 490 -2.89 -27.80 8.31
N GLY A 491 -3.41 -28.72 7.51
CA GLY A 491 -4.68 -29.41 7.78
C GLY A 491 -5.51 -29.69 6.53
N VAL A 492 -6.81 -29.93 6.75
CA VAL A 492 -7.80 -30.15 5.69
C VAL A 492 -8.22 -28.80 5.10
N ILE A 493 -8.13 -28.68 3.79
CA ILE A 493 -8.41 -27.47 3.03
C ILE A 493 -9.41 -27.80 1.93
N THR A 494 -10.55 -27.14 1.92
CA THR A 494 -11.62 -27.34 0.93
C THR A 494 -11.74 -26.14 -0.01
N PHE A 495 -12.07 -26.39 -1.27
CA PHE A 495 -12.34 -25.37 -2.29
C PHE A 495 -13.37 -25.90 -3.31
N ALA A 496 -13.84 -25.02 -4.20
CA ALA A 496 -14.77 -25.42 -5.26
C ALA A 496 -14.17 -26.55 -6.12
N ARG A 497 -14.93 -27.62 -6.35
CA ARG A 497 -14.49 -28.76 -7.15
C ARG A 497 -13.97 -28.29 -8.52
N THR A 498 -12.68 -28.50 -8.76
CA THR A 498 -11.99 -28.01 -9.94
C THR A 498 -11.34 -29.18 -10.67
N ALA A 499 -11.43 -29.22 -12.00
CA ALA A 499 -10.69 -30.16 -12.83
C ALA A 499 -9.39 -29.51 -13.32
N LEU A 500 -8.25 -30.10 -12.96
CA LEU A 500 -6.91 -29.57 -13.28
C LEU A 500 -5.88 -30.68 -13.40
N SER A 501 -4.82 -30.45 -14.18
CA SER A 501 -3.71 -31.37 -14.36
C SER A 501 -2.63 -31.18 -13.31
N LYS A 502 -2.60 -30.02 -12.62
CA LYS A 502 -1.62 -29.73 -11.57
C LYS A 502 -2.16 -28.77 -10.50
N VAL A 503 -2.12 -29.20 -9.25
CA VAL A 503 -2.50 -28.39 -8.07
C VAL A 503 -1.23 -28.00 -7.32
N THR A 504 -1.12 -26.73 -6.93
CA THR A 504 0.05 -26.23 -6.20
C THR A 504 -0.36 -25.71 -4.83
N PHE A 505 0.33 -26.17 -3.79
CA PHE A 505 0.29 -25.59 -2.46
C PHE A 505 1.49 -24.65 -2.31
N GLU A 506 1.23 -23.36 -2.20
CA GLU A 506 2.25 -22.32 -2.09
C GLU A 506 2.23 -21.69 -0.71
N ILE A 507 3.35 -21.83 0.01
CA ILE A 507 3.57 -21.25 1.32
C ILE A 507 4.08 -19.83 1.11
N THR A 508 3.29 -18.85 1.56
CA THR A 508 3.60 -17.41 1.47
C THR A 508 4.13 -16.85 2.78
N GLY A 509 4.03 -17.60 3.88
CA GLY A 509 4.59 -17.23 5.18
C GLY A 509 4.72 -18.44 6.11
N SER A 510 5.77 -18.46 6.94
CA SER A 510 6.00 -19.50 7.94
C SER A 510 6.80 -18.94 9.11
N THR A 511 6.73 -19.60 10.27
CA THR A 511 7.50 -19.25 11.48
C THR A 511 8.87 -19.94 11.55
N GLY A 512 9.24 -20.68 10.49
CA GLY A 512 10.50 -21.38 10.29
C GLY A 512 10.43 -22.23 9.02
N THR A 513 11.54 -22.80 8.55
CA THR A 513 11.54 -23.59 7.30
C THR A 513 10.49 -24.71 7.36
N PRO A 514 9.46 -24.68 6.48
CA PRO A 514 8.33 -25.60 6.56
C PRO A 514 8.74 -26.99 6.08
N GLN A 515 8.09 -28.03 6.61
CA GLN A 515 8.34 -29.42 6.22
C GLN A 515 6.99 -30.10 5.97
N VAL A 516 6.61 -30.21 4.70
CA VAL A 516 5.38 -30.88 4.28
C VAL A 516 5.69 -32.36 4.14
N ALA A 517 5.14 -33.17 5.04
CA ALA A 517 5.24 -34.61 5.00
C ALA A 517 4.26 -35.21 3.98
N GLU A 518 3.00 -34.74 3.96
CA GLU A 518 2.02 -35.19 2.96
C GLU A 518 1.25 -34.01 2.37
N PHE A 519 0.99 -34.09 1.06
CA PHE A 519 0.08 -33.26 0.29
C PHE A 519 -0.94 -34.18 -0.38
N GLU A 520 -1.98 -34.53 0.35
CA GLU A 520 -3.04 -35.42 -0.09
C GLU A 520 -4.11 -34.63 -0.87
N THR A 521 -4.73 -35.28 -1.86
CA THR A 521 -5.73 -34.66 -2.74
C THR A 521 -6.95 -35.57 -2.84
N TYR A 522 -8.16 -34.99 -2.81
CA TYR A 522 -9.43 -35.71 -2.84
C TYR A 522 -10.47 -34.99 -3.73
N ALA A 523 -11.33 -35.77 -4.38
CA ALA A 523 -12.30 -35.32 -5.36
C ALA A 523 -13.45 -34.52 -4.76
#